data_AF-A0A396JD61-F1
#
_entry.id   AF-A0A396JD61-F1
#
_cell.length_a   1.000
_cell.length_b   1.000
_cell.length_c   1.000
_cell.angle_alpha   90.00
_cell.angle_beta   90.00
_cell.angle_gamma   90.00
#
_symmetry.space_group_name_H-M   'P 1'
#
loop_
_entity.id
_entity.type
_entity.pdbx_description
1 polymer ?
#
loop_
_entity_poly.entity_id
_entity_poly.type
_entity_poly.pdbx_seq_one_letter_code
_entity_poly.pdbx_strand_id
1 'polypeptide(L)'
;MHPGSFGGICIHCGQKVDGESGVSFGYIRKGLKLDDKEISRVRGIDVKNLLNRRKLCLVLDLDHTLLNTTSLHRLSPEEMHLKTHTDSLEDISKGSLFMLAHMQVMTKLRPFVRTFLKQASEMFEMYIYTMGDRQYSLEMARLLDPQEEYFKDKVISREDGTQKNVKDLDLVLGTENSILILDDKEEVSALLVSDLFLRNCLIRIVGDSKFTRMC
;
A
#
# COMPACT_ATOMS: atom_id res chain seq x y z
N MET A 1 16.03 4.06 29.08
CA MET A 1 15.50 4.41 27.75
C MET A 1 14.65 3.24 27.30
N HIS A 2 13.41 3.49 26.84
CA HIS A 2 12.44 2.43 26.54
C HIS A 2 12.41 2.18 25.01
N PRO A 3 12.76 0.97 24.52
CA PRO A 3 12.89 0.68 23.08
C PRO A 3 11.59 0.86 22.28
N GLY A 4 10.46 0.72 22.98
CA GLY A 4 9.15 0.87 22.41
C GLY A 4 8.07 0.66 23.46
N SER A 5 6.83 0.96 23.08
CA SER A 5 5.67 0.79 23.94
C SER A 5 4.49 0.20 23.18
N PHE A 6 3.63 -0.50 23.92
CA PHE A 6 2.34 -0.97 23.45
C PHE A 6 1.26 -0.44 24.40
N GLY A 7 0.36 0.42 23.90
CA GLY A 7 -0.69 1.02 24.74
C GLY A 7 -0.15 1.86 25.91
N GLY A 8 1.02 2.48 25.75
CA GLY A 8 1.69 3.27 26.79
C GLY A 8 2.48 2.45 27.81
N ILE A 9 2.65 1.14 27.59
CA ILE A 9 3.45 0.26 28.44
C ILE A 9 4.70 -0.19 27.68
N CYS A 10 5.88 -0.06 28.30
CA CYS A 10 7.15 -0.47 27.69
C CYS A 10 7.15 -1.99 27.38
N ILE A 11 7.49 -2.35 26.14
CA ILE A 11 7.53 -3.75 25.68
C ILE A 11 8.62 -4.60 26.34
N HIS A 12 9.61 -3.96 27.00
CA HIS A 12 10.75 -4.64 27.61
C HIS A 12 10.69 -4.70 29.15
N CYS A 13 10.24 -3.63 29.81
CA CYS A 13 10.24 -3.55 31.28
C CYS A 13 8.84 -3.47 31.92
N GLY A 14 7.77 -3.35 31.12
CA GLY A 14 6.39 -3.31 31.64
C GLY A 14 6.01 -2.02 32.38
N GLN A 15 6.89 -1.02 32.43
CA GLN A 15 6.59 0.27 33.06
C GLN A 15 5.81 1.18 32.12
N LYS A 16 5.00 2.10 32.67
CA LYS A 16 4.35 3.16 31.90
C LYS A 16 5.40 4.09 31.28
N VAL A 17 5.16 4.49 30.04
CA VAL A 17 6.02 5.40 29.30
C VAL A 17 5.22 6.67 28.99
N ASP A 18 5.83 7.84 29.17
CA ASP A 18 5.17 9.10 28.85
C ASP A 18 4.88 9.14 27.34
N GLY A 19 3.61 9.34 27.00
CA GLY A 19 3.04 8.94 25.70
C GLY A 19 3.50 9.71 24.47
N GLU A 20 4.48 10.61 24.58
CA GLU A 20 4.89 11.52 23.51
C GLU A 20 6.10 11.04 22.70
N SER A 21 6.92 10.12 23.21
CA SER A 21 8.14 9.68 22.50
C SER A 21 7.91 8.48 21.57
N GLY A 22 8.57 8.49 20.41
CA GLY A 22 8.63 7.37 19.46
C GLY A 22 7.66 7.46 18.28
N VAL A 23 7.98 6.77 17.20
CA VAL A 23 7.18 6.70 15.96
C VAL A 23 6.10 5.63 16.11
N SER A 24 4.88 5.93 15.68
CA SER A 24 3.77 4.98 15.77
C SER A 24 3.74 4.02 14.58
N PHE A 25 3.77 2.73 14.86
CA PHE A 25 3.55 1.66 13.87
C PHE A 25 2.13 1.12 14.00
N GLY A 26 1.15 2.04 13.99
CA GLY A 26 -0.26 1.76 14.22
C GLY A 26 -0.86 0.80 13.19
N TYR A 27 -0.36 0.85 11.96
CA TYR A 27 -0.72 -0.06 10.87
C TYR A 27 -0.39 -1.53 11.16
N ILE A 28 0.75 -1.80 11.82
CA ILE A 28 1.12 -3.17 12.27
C ILE A 28 0.23 -3.56 13.45
N ARG A 29 0.18 -2.67 14.46
CA ARG A 29 -0.64 -2.91 15.65
C ARG A 29 -0.99 -1.60 16.32
N LYS A 30 -2.29 -1.36 16.51
CA LYS A 30 -2.78 -0.16 17.19
C LYS A 30 -2.14 -0.02 18.58
N GLY A 31 -1.54 1.14 18.83
CA GLY A 31 -0.87 1.46 20.10
C GLY A 31 0.60 1.04 20.17
N LEU A 32 1.17 0.47 19.11
CA LEU A 32 2.60 0.22 18.99
C LEU A 32 3.34 1.53 18.67
N LYS A 33 4.36 1.83 19.47
CA LYS A 33 5.34 2.90 19.23
C LYS A 33 6.75 2.34 19.42
N LEU A 34 7.68 2.75 18.58
CA LEU A 34 9.09 2.36 18.66
C LEU A 34 9.97 3.60 18.73
N ASP A 35 11.09 3.52 19.45
CA ASP A 35 12.12 4.55 19.40
C ASP A 35 13.03 4.40 18.18
N ASP A 36 13.77 5.46 17.82
CA ASP A 36 14.61 5.49 16.62
C ASP A 36 15.70 4.41 16.59
N LYS A 37 16.25 4.04 17.75
CA LYS A 37 17.28 2.99 17.85
C LYS A 37 16.66 1.63 17.58
N GLU A 38 15.47 1.39 18.12
CA GLU A 38 14.74 0.15 17.90
C GLU A 38 14.25 0.04 16.45
N ILE A 39 13.76 1.13 15.86
CA ILE A 39 13.39 1.18 14.43
C ILE A 39 14.61 0.83 13.57
N SER A 40 15.76 1.47 13.84
CA SER A 40 17.01 1.21 13.11
C SER A 40 17.47 -0.24 13.26
N ARG A 41 17.33 -0.82 14.45
CA ARG A 41 17.65 -2.23 14.72
C ARG A 41 16.74 -3.17 13.94
N VAL A 42 15.43 -2.93 13.94
CA VAL A 42 14.43 -3.74 13.22
C VAL A 42 14.65 -3.64 11.71
N ARG A 43 14.81 -2.43 11.16
CA ARG A 43 15.16 -2.22 9.74
C ARG A 43 16.40 -2.98 9.31
N GLY A 44 17.46 -2.96 10.14
CA GLY A 44 18.70 -3.68 9.84
C GLY A 44 18.51 -5.20 9.79
N ILE A 45 17.61 -5.76 10.59
CA ILE A 45 17.26 -7.19 10.57
C ILE A 45 16.42 -7.50 9.33
N ASP A 46 15.40 -6.70 9.05
CA ASP A 46 14.49 -6.92 7.92
C ASP A 46 15.20 -6.82 6.58
N VAL A 47 16.07 -5.83 6.39
CA VAL A 47 16.87 -5.71 5.16
C VAL A 47 17.80 -6.92 4.99
N LYS A 48 18.45 -7.39 6.05
CA LYS A 48 19.27 -8.62 5.97
C LYS A 48 18.43 -9.83 5.56
N ASN A 49 17.24 -9.98 6.14
CA ASN A 49 16.32 -11.06 5.81
C ASN A 49 15.83 -10.99 4.35
N LEU A 50 15.50 -9.79 3.85
CA LEU A 50 15.10 -9.56 2.47
C LEU A 50 16.25 -9.91 1.50
N LEU A 51 17.46 -9.42 1.76
CA LEU A 51 18.63 -9.70 0.92
C LEU A 51 18.98 -11.19 0.90
N ASN A 52 18.85 -11.89 2.03
CA ASN A 52 19.03 -13.35 2.09
C ASN A 52 18.00 -14.10 1.21
N ARG A 53 16.79 -13.54 1.07
CA ARG A 53 15.73 -14.04 0.17
C ARG A 53 15.87 -13.49 -1.26
N ARG A 54 16.91 -12.69 -1.55
CA ARG A 54 17.12 -11.94 -2.81
C ARG A 54 15.95 -11.03 -3.17
N LYS A 55 15.35 -10.42 -2.16
CA LYS A 55 14.23 -9.48 -2.30
C LYS A 55 14.61 -8.05 -1.91
N LEU A 56 13.86 -7.11 -2.46
CA LEU A 56 13.82 -5.70 -2.06
C LEU A 56 12.45 -5.34 -1.45
N CYS A 57 12.27 -4.10 -1.03
CA CYS A 57 10.98 -3.56 -0.61
C CYS A 57 10.33 -2.79 -1.77
N LEU A 58 9.03 -2.98 -2.00
CA LEU A 58 8.24 -2.22 -2.98
C LEU A 58 7.05 -1.56 -2.28
N VAL A 59 7.03 -0.24 -2.28
CA VAL A 59 5.93 0.58 -1.74
C VAL A 59 5.03 0.98 -2.90
N LEU A 60 3.74 0.66 -2.77
CA LEU A 60 2.73 0.86 -3.80
C LEU A 60 1.68 1.86 -3.31
N ASP A 61 1.43 2.90 -4.10
CA ASP A 61 0.21 3.70 -3.95
C ASP A 61 -1.03 2.96 -4.49
N LEU A 62 -2.23 3.44 -4.15
CA LEU A 62 -3.50 2.86 -4.59
C LEU A 62 -4.13 3.60 -5.77
N ASP A 63 -4.64 4.80 -5.53
CA ASP A 63 -5.45 5.55 -6.50
C ASP A 63 -4.59 6.06 -7.66
N HIS A 64 -5.06 5.88 -8.88
CA HIS A 64 -4.31 6.18 -10.11
C HIS A 64 -3.01 5.39 -10.30
N THR A 65 -2.65 4.52 -9.34
CA THR A 65 -1.49 3.62 -9.41
C THR A 65 -1.92 2.18 -9.66
N LEU A 66 -2.63 1.54 -8.72
CA LEU A 66 -3.09 0.15 -8.82
C LEU A 66 -4.59 0.04 -9.16
N LEU A 67 -5.37 1.10 -8.90
CA LEU A 67 -6.81 1.13 -9.08
C LEU A 67 -7.31 2.58 -9.22
N ASN A 68 -8.58 2.74 -9.54
CA ASN A 68 -9.25 4.02 -9.59
C ASN A 68 -10.59 3.92 -8.85
N THR A 69 -10.81 4.81 -7.88
CA THR A 69 -12.07 4.88 -7.14
C THR A 69 -12.82 6.18 -7.45
N THR A 70 -14.14 6.09 -7.61
CA THR A 70 -15.04 7.25 -7.73
C THR A 70 -16.21 7.13 -6.77
N SER A 71 -16.73 8.27 -6.30
CA SER A 71 -17.94 8.28 -5.47
C SER A 71 -19.17 7.99 -6.32
N LEU A 72 -20.08 7.15 -5.82
CA LEU A 72 -21.34 6.83 -6.50
C LEU A 72 -22.22 8.06 -6.74
N HIS A 73 -22.08 9.10 -5.91
CA HIS A 73 -22.79 10.38 -6.08
C HIS A 73 -22.25 11.24 -7.22
N ARG A 74 -21.03 10.95 -7.70
CA ARG A 74 -20.38 11.67 -8.79
C ARG A 74 -20.60 11.01 -10.16
N LEU A 75 -21.23 9.84 -10.19
CA LEU A 75 -21.55 9.17 -11.45
C LEU A 75 -22.59 10.00 -12.22
N SER A 76 -22.28 10.27 -13.47
CA SER A 76 -23.22 10.89 -14.40
C SER A 76 -24.42 9.97 -14.67
N PRO A 77 -25.55 10.51 -15.18
CA PRO A 77 -26.68 9.69 -15.61
C PRO A 77 -26.28 8.62 -16.63
N GLU A 78 -25.33 8.94 -17.51
CA GLU A 78 -24.78 8.02 -18.49
C GLU A 78 -24.00 6.89 -17.82
N GLU A 79 -23.23 7.16 -16.76
CA GLU A 79 -22.44 6.15 -16.04
C GLU A 79 -23.26 5.28 -15.07
N MET A 80 -24.54 5.62 -14.82
CA MET A 80 -25.37 4.83 -13.92
C MET A 80 -25.54 3.37 -14.36
N HIS A 81 -25.42 3.07 -15.65
CA HIS A 81 -25.45 1.69 -16.16
C HIS A 81 -24.29 0.83 -15.65
N LEU A 82 -23.17 1.43 -15.22
CA LEU A 82 -22.02 0.68 -14.70
C LEU A 82 -22.38 -0.09 -13.42
N LYS A 83 -23.39 0.36 -12.67
CA LYS A 83 -23.88 -0.34 -11.47
C LYS A 83 -24.37 -1.75 -11.75
N THR A 84 -24.87 -2.03 -12.96
CA THR A 84 -25.31 -3.37 -13.36
C THR A 84 -24.19 -4.22 -13.95
N HIS A 85 -23.02 -3.64 -14.20
CA HIS A 85 -21.85 -4.28 -14.80
C HIS A 85 -20.73 -4.52 -13.77
N THR A 86 -21.02 -4.33 -12.48
CA THR A 86 -20.05 -4.59 -11.42
C THR A 86 -19.93 -6.09 -11.17
N ASP A 87 -18.71 -6.53 -10.95
CA ASP A 87 -18.39 -7.89 -10.55
C ASP A 87 -18.88 -8.18 -9.13
N SER A 88 -19.21 -9.45 -8.88
CA SER A 88 -19.66 -9.90 -7.56
C SER A 88 -18.52 -9.80 -6.54
N LEU A 89 -18.85 -9.32 -5.33
CA LEU A 89 -17.94 -9.37 -4.18
C LEU A 89 -17.77 -10.79 -3.60
N GLU A 90 -18.49 -11.79 -4.13
CA GLU A 90 -18.29 -13.21 -3.81
C GLU A 90 -17.17 -13.84 -4.64
N ASP A 91 -16.93 -13.35 -5.88
CA ASP A 91 -15.82 -13.77 -6.74
C ASP A 91 -14.88 -12.60 -7.07
N ILE A 92 -14.36 -11.97 -6.01
CA ILE A 92 -13.41 -10.84 -6.11
C ILE A 92 -12.19 -11.24 -6.96
N SER A 93 -11.78 -12.50 -6.90
CA SER A 93 -10.56 -13.00 -7.55
C SER A 93 -10.54 -12.77 -9.06
N LYS A 94 -11.71 -12.78 -9.72
CA LYS A 94 -11.85 -12.59 -11.18
C LYS A 94 -12.40 -11.22 -11.57
N GLY A 95 -13.01 -10.52 -10.63
CA GLY A 95 -13.56 -9.20 -10.87
C GLY A 95 -12.49 -8.12 -11.01
N SER A 96 -12.86 -7.05 -11.71
CA SER A 96 -12.05 -5.85 -11.89
C SER A 96 -12.83 -4.56 -11.66
N LEU A 97 -14.17 -4.57 -11.66
CA LEU A 97 -15.01 -3.41 -11.38
C LEU A 97 -15.97 -3.73 -10.24
N PHE A 98 -15.87 -3.01 -9.13
CA PHE A 98 -16.63 -3.32 -7.92
C PHE A 98 -17.43 -2.11 -7.44
N MET A 99 -18.64 -2.36 -6.94
CA MET A 99 -19.42 -1.37 -6.21
C MET A 99 -19.38 -1.68 -4.72
N LEU A 100 -18.77 -0.80 -3.93
CA LEU A 100 -18.71 -0.90 -2.48
C LEU A 100 -19.81 -0.01 -1.88
N ALA A 101 -21.03 -0.54 -1.83
CA ALA A 101 -22.20 0.21 -1.37
C ALA A 101 -22.05 0.80 0.04
N HIS A 102 -21.38 0.09 0.95
CA HIS A 102 -21.15 0.55 2.32
C HIS A 102 -20.21 1.78 2.42
N MET A 103 -19.42 2.03 1.38
CA MET A 103 -18.55 3.20 1.26
C MET A 103 -19.06 4.23 0.25
N GLN A 104 -20.16 3.92 -0.44
CA GLN A 104 -20.69 4.74 -1.54
C GLN A 104 -19.64 5.03 -2.63
N VAL A 105 -18.82 4.03 -2.97
CA VAL A 105 -17.81 4.12 -4.04
C VAL A 105 -17.94 3.02 -5.08
N MET A 106 -17.42 3.31 -6.28
CA MET A 106 -17.15 2.35 -7.34
C MET A 106 -15.64 2.33 -7.60
N THR A 107 -15.06 1.14 -7.64
CA THR A 107 -13.62 0.95 -7.79
C THR A 107 -13.32 0.07 -8.98
N LYS A 108 -12.46 0.55 -9.88
CA LYS A 108 -11.91 -0.21 -11.00
C LYS A 108 -10.46 -0.57 -10.71
N LEU A 109 -10.13 -1.85 -10.71
CA LEU A 109 -8.74 -2.33 -10.64
C LEU A 109 -8.02 -2.05 -11.96
N ARG A 110 -6.74 -1.68 -11.89
CA ARG A 110 -5.90 -1.50 -13.08
C ARG A 110 -5.74 -2.85 -13.81
N PRO A 111 -5.82 -2.88 -15.15
CA PRO A 111 -5.60 -4.09 -15.91
C PRO A 111 -4.28 -4.78 -15.51
N PHE A 112 -4.33 -6.11 -15.38
CA PHE A 112 -3.20 -6.97 -15.00
C PHE A 112 -2.63 -6.76 -13.59
N VAL A 113 -3.27 -5.96 -12.72
CA VAL A 113 -2.72 -5.64 -11.39
C VAL A 113 -2.42 -6.89 -10.54
N ARG A 114 -3.28 -7.91 -10.56
CA ARG A 114 -3.04 -9.16 -9.80
C ARG A 114 -1.84 -9.94 -10.35
N THR A 115 -1.69 -10.00 -11.67
CA THR A 115 -0.54 -10.61 -12.32
C THR A 115 0.74 -9.86 -11.95
N PHE A 116 0.70 -8.54 -11.97
CA PHE A 116 1.79 -7.68 -11.51
C PHE A 116 2.15 -7.99 -10.05
N LEU A 117 1.18 -8.00 -9.12
CA LEU A 117 1.44 -8.30 -7.71
C LEU A 117 2.06 -9.68 -7.51
N LYS A 118 1.56 -10.69 -8.23
CA LYS A 118 2.13 -12.04 -8.20
C LYS A 118 3.59 -12.04 -8.66
N GLN A 119 3.91 -11.43 -9.79
CA GLN A 119 5.29 -11.38 -10.32
C GLN A 119 6.21 -10.52 -9.45
N ALA A 120 5.72 -9.37 -8.97
CA ALA A 120 6.46 -8.51 -8.05
C ALA A 120 6.76 -9.25 -6.74
N SER A 121 5.86 -10.11 -6.25
CA SER A 121 6.08 -10.90 -5.04
C SER A 121 7.28 -11.85 -5.12
N GLU A 122 7.80 -12.16 -6.31
CA GLU A 122 9.00 -12.99 -6.45
C GLU A 122 10.28 -12.21 -6.08
N MET A 123 10.29 -10.90 -6.31
CA MET A 123 11.46 -10.02 -6.13
C MET A 123 11.29 -9.03 -4.98
N PHE A 124 10.06 -8.84 -4.49
CA PHE A 124 9.74 -7.80 -3.53
C PHE A 124 8.95 -8.34 -2.34
N GLU A 125 9.14 -7.65 -1.21
CA GLU A 125 8.19 -7.59 -0.11
C GLU A 125 7.41 -6.27 -0.28
N MET A 126 6.08 -6.35 -0.34
CA MET A 126 5.26 -5.23 -0.81
C MET A 126 4.51 -4.54 0.33
N TYR A 127 4.47 -3.22 0.29
CA TYR A 127 3.69 -2.36 1.17
C TYR A 127 2.66 -1.60 0.34
N ILE A 128 1.46 -1.40 0.90
CA ILE A 128 0.58 -0.32 0.45
C ILE A 128 0.91 0.92 1.28
N TYR A 129 1.09 2.06 0.62
CA TYR A 129 1.17 3.35 1.28
C TYR A 129 0.36 4.38 0.49
N THR A 130 -0.79 4.73 1.03
CA THR A 130 -1.74 5.64 0.38
C THR A 130 -2.09 6.83 1.27
N MET A 131 -2.54 7.91 0.62
CA MET A 131 -3.17 9.06 1.28
C MET A 131 -4.68 8.85 1.53
N GLY A 132 -5.23 7.70 1.17
CA GLY A 132 -6.56 7.28 1.57
C GLY A 132 -6.66 7.03 3.08
N ASP A 133 -7.88 7.11 3.62
CA ASP A 133 -8.13 6.74 5.01
C ASP A 133 -7.98 5.23 5.25
N ARG A 134 -7.89 4.83 6.52
CA ARG A 134 -7.67 3.42 6.88
C ARG A 134 -8.79 2.49 6.44
N GLN A 135 -10.04 2.92 6.54
CA GLN A 135 -11.16 2.07 6.14
C GLN A 135 -11.10 1.81 4.63
N TYR A 136 -10.78 2.85 3.87
CA TYR A 136 -10.58 2.77 2.44
C TYR A 136 -9.40 1.88 2.05
N SER A 137 -8.23 2.09 2.65
CA SER A 137 -7.02 1.36 2.26
C SER A 137 -7.15 -0.14 2.51
N LEU A 138 -7.79 -0.54 3.60
CA LEU A 138 -8.02 -1.95 3.93
C LEU A 138 -9.01 -2.62 2.96
N GLU A 139 -10.10 -1.94 2.59
CA GLU A 139 -11.04 -2.48 1.60
C GLU A 139 -10.39 -2.61 0.21
N MET A 140 -9.57 -1.62 -0.19
CA MET A 140 -8.82 -1.70 -1.45
C MET A 140 -7.79 -2.83 -1.43
N ALA A 141 -7.08 -3.02 -0.32
CA ALA A 141 -6.15 -4.14 -0.14
C ALA A 141 -6.89 -5.49 -0.27
N ARG A 142 -8.08 -5.62 0.33
CA ARG A 142 -8.93 -6.82 0.19
C ARG A 142 -9.35 -7.07 -1.25
N LEU A 143 -9.67 -6.03 -2.01
CA LEU A 143 -9.96 -6.16 -3.44
C LEU A 143 -8.72 -6.63 -4.21
N LEU A 144 -7.52 -6.10 -3.92
CA LEU A 144 -6.28 -6.43 -4.62
C LEU A 144 -5.68 -7.80 -4.24
N ASP A 145 -5.79 -8.18 -2.98
CA ASP A 145 -5.17 -9.36 -2.36
C ASP A 145 -6.16 -10.07 -1.42
N PRO A 146 -7.18 -10.77 -1.98
CA PRO A 146 -8.27 -11.33 -1.18
C PRO A 146 -7.84 -12.45 -0.22
N GLN A 147 -6.66 -13.04 -0.45
CA GLN A 147 -6.10 -14.13 0.34
C GLN A 147 -4.99 -13.67 1.29
N GLU A 148 -4.73 -12.36 1.35
CA GLU A 148 -3.68 -11.76 2.18
C GLU A 148 -2.28 -12.38 1.94
N GLU A 149 -1.97 -12.70 0.69
CA GLU A 149 -0.68 -13.29 0.30
C GLU A 149 0.46 -12.27 0.32
N TYR A 150 0.16 -11.01 0.00
CA TYR A 150 1.14 -9.97 -0.32
C TYR A 150 1.27 -8.94 0.80
N PHE A 151 0.16 -8.31 1.17
CA PHE A 151 0.21 -7.12 2.02
C PHE A 151 0.08 -7.44 3.51
N LYS A 152 -0.88 -8.29 3.89
CA LYS A 152 -1.19 -8.61 5.28
C LYS A 152 -1.39 -7.32 6.11
N ASP A 153 -0.52 -7.09 7.08
CA ASP A 153 -0.50 -5.92 7.95
C ASP A 153 0.22 -4.71 7.34
N LYS A 154 0.90 -4.85 6.20
CA LYS A 154 1.72 -3.80 5.56
C LYS A 154 0.91 -2.78 4.75
N VAL A 155 -0.14 -2.22 5.36
CA VAL A 155 -1.03 -1.22 4.75
C VAL A 155 -0.97 0.09 5.54
N ILE A 156 -0.18 1.04 5.04
CA ILE A 156 0.02 2.37 5.65
C ILE A 156 -1.01 3.34 5.05
N SER A 157 -1.84 3.91 5.93
CA SER A 157 -2.89 4.88 5.58
C SER A 157 -2.49 6.31 5.94
N ARG A 158 -3.30 7.29 5.53
CA ARG A 158 -3.09 8.70 5.88
C ARG A 158 -2.99 8.93 7.39
N GLU A 159 -3.73 8.18 8.20
CA GLU A 159 -3.73 8.26 9.65
C GLU A 159 -2.45 7.73 10.30
N ASP A 160 -1.65 6.96 9.57
CA ASP A 160 -0.34 6.47 10.04
C ASP A 160 0.77 7.49 9.78
N GLY A 161 0.63 8.32 8.75
CA GLY A 161 1.62 9.29 8.33
C GLY A 161 2.07 10.22 9.45
N THR A 162 3.39 10.38 9.61
CA THR A 162 4.01 11.25 10.61
C THR A 162 4.00 12.72 10.18
N GLN A 163 3.99 12.95 8.87
CA GLN A 163 3.91 14.28 8.26
C GLN A 163 2.59 14.44 7.51
N LYS A 164 1.97 15.61 7.65
CA LYS A 164 0.70 15.90 6.98
C LYS A 164 0.94 16.02 5.48
N ASN A 165 0.26 15.19 4.71
CA ASN A 165 0.26 15.19 3.25
C ASN A 165 1.62 14.89 2.59
N VAL A 166 2.54 14.20 3.29
CA VAL A 166 3.81 13.73 2.73
C VAL A 166 3.96 12.25 3.04
N LYS A 167 4.34 11.47 2.02
CA LYS A 167 4.73 10.07 2.20
C LYS A 167 6.20 10.01 2.60
N ASP A 168 6.46 9.93 3.89
CA ASP A 168 7.81 9.70 4.41
C ASP A 168 8.06 8.19 4.59
N LEU A 169 9.26 7.71 4.27
CA LEU A 169 9.64 6.30 4.39
C LEU A 169 9.93 5.86 5.83
N ASP A 170 9.79 6.77 6.79
CA ASP A 170 9.98 6.55 8.21
C ASP A 170 9.12 5.41 8.81
N LEU A 171 7.97 5.09 8.20
CA LEU A 171 7.09 3.99 8.60
C LEU A 171 7.40 2.66 7.90
N VAL A 172 8.19 2.66 6.83
CA VAL A 172 8.56 1.45 6.10
C VAL A 172 9.76 0.79 6.77
N LEU A 173 9.63 -0.50 7.11
CA LEU A 173 10.69 -1.30 7.72
C LEU A 173 11.70 -1.79 6.67
N GLY A 174 12.28 -0.85 5.91
CA GLY A 174 13.38 -1.04 4.98
C GLY A 174 14.43 0.06 5.12
N THR A 175 15.54 -0.05 4.40
CA THR A 175 16.50 1.04 4.24
C THR A 175 16.32 1.70 2.87
N GLU A 176 16.61 3.00 2.75
CA GLU A 176 16.38 3.79 1.53
C GLU A 176 16.92 3.11 0.26
N ASN A 177 18.13 2.53 0.33
CA ASN A 177 18.77 1.85 -0.81
C ASN A 177 18.13 0.49 -1.18
N SER A 178 17.11 0.06 -0.45
CA SER A 178 16.39 -1.21 -0.65
C SER A 178 14.90 -1.02 -0.93
N ILE A 179 14.44 0.22 -1.02
CA ILE A 179 13.03 0.57 -1.21
C ILE A 179 12.83 1.12 -2.63
N LEU A 180 11.89 0.52 -3.35
CA LEU A 180 11.35 1.02 -4.61
C LEU A 180 9.94 1.56 -4.34
N ILE A 181 9.59 2.70 -4.94
CA ILE A 181 8.26 3.30 -4.82
C ILE A 181 7.60 3.35 -6.20
N LEU A 182 6.34 2.92 -6.27
CA LEU A 182 5.47 3.11 -7.42
C LEU A 182 4.28 3.97 -6.98
N ASP A 183 4.25 5.19 -7.50
CA ASP A 183 3.27 6.23 -7.17
C ASP A 183 3.01 7.06 -8.43
N ASP A 184 1.77 7.52 -8.63
CA ASP A 184 1.42 8.41 -9.74
C ASP A 184 1.87 9.86 -9.48
N LYS A 185 2.13 10.21 -8.22
CA LYS A 185 2.60 11.53 -7.81
C LYS A 185 4.10 11.52 -7.52
N GLU A 186 4.78 12.56 -8.01
CA GLU A 186 6.22 12.76 -7.78
C GLU A 186 6.54 13.25 -6.35
N GLU A 187 5.53 13.58 -5.53
CA GLU A 187 5.67 14.18 -4.19
C GLU A 187 6.07 13.17 -3.10
N VAL A 188 7.11 12.35 -3.35
CA VAL A 188 7.65 11.38 -2.39
C VAL A 188 9.14 11.66 -2.13
N SER A 189 9.57 11.62 -0.88
CA SER A 189 10.94 11.97 -0.45
C SER A 189 12.01 10.92 -0.78
N ALA A 190 11.69 9.88 -1.56
CA ALA A 190 12.64 8.82 -1.93
C ALA A 190 12.74 8.66 -3.44
N LEU A 191 13.76 7.91 -3.88
CA LEU A 191 14.07 7.62 -5.28
C LEU A 191 12.83 7.07 -6.02
N LEU A 192 12.13 7.98 -6.70
CA LEU A 192 11.11 7.68 -7.68
C LEU A 192 11.82 6.99 -8.85
N VAL A 193 11.68 5.68 -9.02
CA VAL A 193 12.06 5.02 -10.26
C VAL A 193 10.84 5.03 -11.18
N SER A 194 10.35 6.23 -11.49
CA SER A 194 9.20 6.42 -12.39
C SER A 194 9.54 6.05 -13.84
N ASP A 195 10.82 5.97 -14.23
CA ASP A 195 11.17 5.85 -15.66
C ASP A 195 12.05 4.64 -16.06
N LEU A 196 12.76 3.99 -15.11
CA LEU A 196 13.71 2.91 -15.47
C LEU A 196 13.09 1.50 -15.52
N PHE A 197 12.09 1.19 -14.68
CA PHE A 197 11.45 -0.13 -14.68
C PHE A 197 10.28 -0.25 -15.67
N LEU A 198 9.54 0.83 -15.88
CA LEU A 198 8.41 0.85 -16.81
C LEU A 198 8.84 0.78 -18.29
N ARG A 199 10.07 1.18 -18.65
CA ARG A 199 10.57 1.06 -20.03
C ARG A 199 11.18 -0.30 -20.35
N ASN A 200 11.79 -0.98 -19.38
CA ASN A 200 12.57 -2.20 -19.66
C ASN A 200 11.88 -3.53 -19.28
N CYS A 201 10.86 -3.53 -18.40
CA CYS A 201 10.07 -4.74 -18.13
C CYS A 201 8.77 -4.82 -18.95
N LEU A 202 8.32 -3.72 -19.57
CA LEU A 202 7.04 -3.66 -20.29
C LEU A 202 7.12 -4.10 -21.76
N ILE A 203 8.32 -4.42 -22.29
CA ILE A 203 8.51 -4.77 -23.71
C ILE A 203 8.00 -6.17 -24.08
N ARG A 204 7.49 -6.98 -23.13
CA ARG A 204 6.99 -8.34 -23.46
C ARG A 204 5.49 -8.60 -23.27
N ILE A 205 4.69 -7.61 -22.87
CA ILE A 205 3.24 -7.76 -22.73
C ILE A 205 2.51 -6.59 -23.42
N VAL A 206 2.86 -6.31 -24.67
CA VAL A 206 2.00 -5.51 -25.57
C VAL A 206 1.66 -6.40 -26.76
N GLY A 207 0.71 -7.29 -26.53
CA GLY A 207 -0.13 -7.91 -27.54
C GLY A 207 -1.55 -7.39 -27.32
N ASP A 208 -2.07 -6.75 -28.36
CA ASP A 208 -3.40 -6.17 -28.51
C ASP A 208 -3.69 -4.77 -27.96
N SER A 209 -3.83 -3.89 -28.94
CA SER A 209 -4.30 -2.52 -28.91
C SER A 209 -5.82 -2.49 -28.73
N LYS A 210 -6.28 -1.85 -27.66
CA LYS A 210 -7.50 -1.02 -27.56
C LYS A 210 -7.76 -0.76 -26.08
N PHE A 211 -7.33 0.38 -25.57
CA PHE A 211 -8.04 1.20 -24.58
C PHE A 211 -7.14 2.43 -24.33
N THR A 212 -7.03 3.26 -25.36
CA THR A 212 -6.45 4.59 -25.25
C THR A 212 -7.62 5.56 -25.33
N ARG A 213 -7.71 6.44 -24.31
CA ARG A 213 -8.72 7.49 -24.07
C ARG A 213 -9.91 7.08 -23.20
N MET A 214 -9.74 7.31 -21.90
CA MET A 214 -10.66 8.08 -21.06
C MET A 214 -9.89 8.44 -19.78
N CYS A 215 -9.12 9.52 -19.86
CA CYS A 215 -8.77 10.37 -18.74
C CYS A 215 -9.34 11.76 -19.08
#